data_AF-A0A316JIR6-F1
#
_entry.id   AF-A0A316JIR6-F1
#
_cell.length_a   1.000
_cell.length_b   1.000
_cell.length_c   1.000
_cell.angle_alpha   90.00
_cell.angle_beta   90.00
_cell.angle_gamma   90.00
#
_symmetry.space_group_name_H-M   'P 1'
#
loop_
_entity.id
_entity.type
_entity.pdbx_description
1 polymer ?
#
loop_
_entity_poly.entity_id
_entity_poly.type
_entity_poly.pdbx_seq_one_letter_code
_entity_poly.pdbx_strand_id
1 'polypeptide(L)'
;MATTSHTRLRQRLIQKLSQSAASSKSAVDQGFTLVELLIVVVILGVLSAVGVPAYLNQANNAKLNAAKTAVMGAAKSCVAMTITGEEASFETSDGVTGTCNASGTASTFTSDVDGLTTQAVATVSAAGAVTLTTEPAI
;
A
#
# COMPACT_ATOMS: atom_id res chain seq x y z
N MET A 1 40.48 -61.62 -49.85
CA MET A 1 41.07 -60.25 -49.80
C MET A 1 39.95 -59.23 -50.00
N ALA A 2 39.07 -59.03 -49.01
CA ALA A 2 37.86 -58.18 -49.17
C ALA A 2 37.28 -57.65 -47.84
N THR A 3 38.09 -57.25 -46.85
CA THR A 3 37.59 -56.78 -45.53
C THR A 3 37.94 -55.32 -45.21
N THR A 4 38.65 -54.61 -46.08
CA THR A 4 39.20 -53.27 -45.82
C THR A 4 38.20 -52.10 -45.98
N SER A 5 37.03 -52.35 -46.58
CA SER A 5 36.02 -51.31 -46.89
C SER A 5 35.15 -50.94 -45.68
N HIS A 6 34.73 -51.92 -44.87
CA HIS A 6 33.80 -51.69 -43.75
C HIS A 6 34.41 -50.87 -42.60
N THR A 7 35.72 -50.96 -42.39
CA THR A 7 36.41 -50.26 -41.29
C THR A 7 36.46 -48.75 -41.50
N ARG A 8 36.56 -48.30 -42.77
CA ARG A 8 36.62 -46.87 -43.11
C ARG A 8 35.28 -46.16 -42.93
N LEU A 9 34.15 -46.86 -43.13
CA LEU A 9 32.82 -46.30 -42.88
C LEU A 9 32.57 -46.07 -41.39
N ARG A 10 32.96 -47.05 -40.55
CA ARG A 10 32.85 -46.93 -39.09
C ARG A 10 33.69 -45.79 -38.55
N GLN A 11 34.91 -45.62 -39.05
CA GLN A 11 35.78 -44.51 -38.68
C GLN A 11 35.18 -43.15 -39.08
N ARG A 12 34.57 -43.05 -40.27
CA ARG A 12 33.86 -41.82 -40.70
C ARG A 12 32.62 -41.52 -39.86
N LEU A 13 31.88 -42.55 -39.43
CA LEU A 13 30.73 -42.39 -38.55
C LEU A 13 31.15 -41.90 -37.17
N ILE A 14 32.18 -42.51 -36.58
CA ILE A 14 32.72 -42.12 -35.27
C ILE A 14 33.23 -40.67 -35.32
N GLN A 15 33.88 -40.28 -36.42
CA GLN A 15 34.37 -38.91 -36.61
C GLN A 15 33.22 -37.90 -36.75
N LYS A 16 32.12 -38.24 -37.45
CA LYS A 16 30.93 -37.37 -37.55
C LYS A 16 30.15 -37.29 -36.24
N LEU A 17 30.08 -38.38 -35.47
CA LEU A 17 29.45 -38.39 -34.14
C LEU A 17 30.27 -37.59 -33.13
N SER A 18 31.61 -37.65 -33.21
CA SER A 18 32.52 -36.83 -32.40
C SER A 18 32.41 -35.33 -32.71
N GLN A 19 32.23 -34.95 -33.98
CA GLN A 19 31.98 -33.56 -34.37
C GLN A 19 30.61 -33.04 -33.93
N SER A 20 29.57 -33.87 -33.97
CA SER A 20 28.22 -33.47 -33.54
C SER A 20 28.10 -33.37 -32.02
N ALA A 21 28.76 -34.27 -31.26
CA ALA A 21 28.81 -34.20 -29.80
C ALA A 21 29.65 -33.03 -29.26
N ALA A 22 30.60 -32.52 -30.05
CA ALA A 22 31.35 -31.30 -29.73
C ALA A 22 30.62 -30.00 -30.11
N SER A 23 29.53 -30.09 -30.90
CA SER A 23 28.73 -28.96 -31.37
C SER A 23 27.52 -28.63 -30.46
N SER A 24 27.54 -29.10 -29.20
CA SER A 24 26.60 -28.68 -28.15
C SER A 24 27.26 -27.82 -27.07
N LYS A 25 28.38 -27.16 -27.41
CA LYS A 25 29.06 -26.12 -26.63
C LYS A 25 28.79 -24.81 -27.38
N SER A 26 27.99 -23.85 -26.92
CA SER A 26 27.86 -23.33 -25.56
C SER A 26 26.57 -22.51 -25.54
N ALA A 27 25.60 -22.84 -24.70
CA ALA A 27 24.69 -21.80 -24.23
C ALA A 27 25.57 -20.85 -23.41
N VAL A 28 25.78 -19.64 -23.89
CA VAL A 28 26.56 -18.63 -23.18
C VAL A 28 25.78 -18.31 -21.91
N ASP A 29 26.25 -18.82 -20.78
CA ASP A 29 25.73 -18.47 -19.46
C ASP A 29 26.17 -17.04 -19.16
N GLN A 30 25.40 -16.08 -19.70
CA GLN A 30 25.57 -14.64 -19.50
C GLN A 30 25.12 -14.32 -18.07
N GLY A 31 26.02 -14.50 -17.10
CA GLY A 31 25.79 -14.06 -15.72
C GLY A 31 25.71 -12.53 -15.62
N PHE A 32 24.92 -12.04 -14.66
CA PHE A 32 24.85 -10.62 -14.32
C PHE A 32 26.19 -10.17 -13.75
N THR A 33 26.74 -9.07 -14.26
CA THR A 33 28.00 -8.54 -13.75
C THR A 33 27.78 -7.84 -12.40
N LEU A 34 28.77 -7.89 -11.52
CA LEU A 34 28.71 -7.15 -10.25
C LEU A 34 28.57 -5.64 -10.46
N VAL A 35 29.10 -5.11 -11.56
CA VAL A 35 29.00 -3.69 -11.91
C VAL A 35 27.58 -3.32 -12.33
N GLU A 36 26.88 -4.21 -13.05
CA GLU A 36 25.46 -4.00 -13.35
C GLU A 36 24.63 -3.98 -12.07
N LEU A 37 24.88 -4.90 -11.14
CA LEU A 37 24.14 -4.93 -9.87
C LEU A 37 24.44 -3.70 -9.02
N LEU A 38 25.68 -3.22 -9.02
CA LEU A 38 26.10 -2.02 -8.31
C LEU A 38 25.35 -0.78 -8.81
N ILE A 39 25.28 -0.57 -10.13
CA ILE A 39 24.59 0.60 -10.69
C ILE A 39 23.09 0.54 -10.39
N VAL A 40 22.47 -0.64 -10.44
CA VAL A 40 21.05 -0.82 -10.13
C VAL A 40 20.75 -0.43 -8.69
N VAL A 41 21.52 -0.90 -7.71
CA VAL A 41 21.26 -0.54 -6.30
C VAL A 41 21.53 0.94 -6.02
N VAL A 42 22.46 1.57 -6.75
CA VAL A 42 22.69 3.03 -6.65
C VAL A 42 21.48 3.80 -7.16
N ILE A 43 20.93 3.44 -8.32
CA ILE A 43 19.74 4.10 -8.87
C ILE A 43 18.52 3.86 -7.97
N LEU A 44 18.30 2.62 -7.50
CA LEU A 44 17.23 2.29 -6.56
C LEU A 44 17.40 3.04 -5.22
N GLY A 45 18.64 3.27 -4.78
CA GLY A 45 18.95 4.11 -3.62
C GLY A 45 18.43 5.53 -3.80
N VAL A 46 18.71 6.17 -4.94
CA VAL A 46 18.22 7.54 -5.22
C VAL A 46 16.69 7.59 -5.33
N LEU A 47 16.08 6.63 -6.04
CA LEU A 47 14.63 6.57 -6.20
C LEU A 47 13.91 6.31 -4.85
N SER A 48 14.45 5.43 -4.01
CA SER A 48 13.85 5.14 -2.69
C SER A 48 13.94 6.32 -1.74
N ALA A 49 15.02 7.12 -1.79
CA ALA A 49 15.19 8.30 -0.95
C ALA A 49 14.07 9.33 -1.11
N VAL A 50 13.49 9.47 -2.32
CA VAL A 50 12.34 10.35 -2.57
C VAL A 50 11.00 9.60 -2.58
N GLY A 51 10.99 8.35 -3.01
CA GLY A 51 9.78 7.54 -3.16
C GLY A 51 9.18 7.09 -1.84
N VAL A 52 10.01 6.64 -0.90
CA VAL A 52 9.55 6.18 0.42
C VAL A 52 8.86 7.28 1.23
N PRO A 53 9.45 8.48 1.45
CA PRO A 53 8.78 9.52 2.22
C PRO A 53 7.48 10.00 1.55
N ALA A 54 7.46 10.11 0.22
CA ALA A 54 6.26 10.49 -0.53
C ALA A 54 5.14 9.43 -0.40
N TYR A 55 5.48 8.15 -0.44
CA TYR A 55 4.53 7.06 -0.24
C TYR A 55 3.95 7.08 1.18
N LEU A 56 4.80 7.22 2.20
CA LEU A 56 4.37 7.27 3.61
C LEU A 56 3.44 8.47 3.87
N ASN A 57 3.75 9.64 3.31
CA ASN A 57 2.87 10.80 3.42
C ASN A 57 1.50 10.56 2.78
N GLN A 58 1.45 9.93 1.59
CA GLN A 58 0.19 9.58 0.94
C GLN A 58 -0.62 8.55 1.74
N ALA A 59 0.04 7.54 2.30
CA ALA A 59 -0.62 6.55 3.14
C ALA A 59 -1.22 7.20 4.41
N ASN A 60 -0.48 8.11 5.06
CA ASN A 60 -0.96 8.87 6.21
C ASN A 60 -2.15 9.77 5.84
N ASN A 61 -2.08 10.50 4.73
CA ASN A 61 -3.19 11.33 4.25
C ASN A 61 -4.45 10.49 3.93
N ALA A 62 -4.27 9.29 3.39
CA ALA A 62 -5.39 8.37 3.14
C ALA A 62 -6.06 7.92 4.45
N LYS A 63 -5.26 7.58 5.47
CA LYS A 63 -5.75 7.25 6.82
C LYS A 63 -6.50 8.43 7.44
N LEU A 64 -5.94 9.64 7.35
CA LEU A 64 -6.59 10.87 7.82
C LEU A 64 -7.93 11.12 7.14
N ASN A 65 -7.99 10.96 5.82
CA ASN A 65 -9.23 11.18 5.08
C ASN A 65 -10.31 10.15 5.45
N ALA A 66 -9.92 8.90 5.70
CA ALA A 66 -10.82 7.86 6.18
C ALA A 66 -11.33 8.19 7.60
N ALA A 67 -10.43 8.51 8.53
CA ALA A 67 -10.76 8.91 9.90
C ALA A 67 -11.67 10.15 9.92
N LYS A 68 -11.36 11.17 9.12
CA LYS A 68 -12.18 12.36 8.94
C LYS A 68 -13.59 12.02 8.48
N THR A 69 -13.71 11.13 7.49
CA THR A 69 -15.02 10.68 6.99
C THR A 69 -15.80 9.95 8.07
N ALA A 70 -15.14 9.11 8.87
CA ALA A 70 -15.75 8.36 9.96
C ALA A 70 -16.26 9.29 11.09
N VAL A 71 -15.43 10.22 11.59
CA VAL A 71 -15.86 11.18 12.62
C VAL A 71 -16.98 12.10 12.12
N MET A 72 -16.94 12.49 10.84
CA MET A 72 -18.04 13.26 10.23
C MET A 72 -19.33 12.45 10.11
N GLY A 73 -19.23 11.15 9.83
CA GLY A 73 -20.38 10.24 9.82
C GLY A 73 -21.03 10.15 11.19
N ALA A 74 -20.23 9.94 12.24
CA ALA A 74 -20.71 9.92 13.63
C ALA A 74 -21.34 11.26 14.02
N ALA A 75 -20.69 12.38 13.69
CA ALA A 75 -21.21 13.72 13.94
C ALA A 75 -22.56 13.99 13.26
N LYS A 76 -22.73 13.56 11.99
CA LYS A 76 -24.02 13.67 11.27
C LYS A 76 -25.10 12.80 11.90
N SER A 77 -24.76 11.57 12.30
CA SER A 77 -25.69 10.68 13.00
C SER A 77 -26.14 11.29 14.32
N CYS A 78 -25.21 11.91 15.06
CA CYS A 78 -25.52 12.61 16.29
C CYS A 78 -26.50 13.76 16.08
N VAL A 79 -26.28 14.62 15.09
CA VAL A 79 -27.23 15.72 14.77
C VAL A 79 -28.65 15.19 14.57
N ALA A 80 -28.83 14.03 13.93
CA ALA A 80 -30.14 13.43 13.75
C ALA A 80 -30.79 12.99 15.08
N MET A 81 -30.00 12.46 16.02
CA MET A 81 -30.47 12.05 17.35
C MET A 81 -30.73 13.24 18.28
N THR A 82 -29.93 14.30 18.17
CA THR A 82 -30.13 15.52 18.95
C THR A 82 -31.48 16.20 18.62
N ILE A 83 -32.00 16.01 17.40
CA ILE A 83 -33.34 16.49 17.00
C ILE A 83 -34.46 15.68 17.67
N THR A 84 -34.26 14.38 17.90
CA THR A 84 -35.20 13.52 18.65
C THR A 84 -35.07 13.66 20.17
N GLY A 85 -34.06 14.41 20.64
CA GLY A 85 -33.78 14.64 22.06
C GLY A 85 -33.02 13.49 22.73
N GLU A 86 -32.34 12.66 21.94
CA GLU A 86 -31.58 11.51 22.41
C GLU A 86 -30.08 11.82 22.53
N GLU A 87 -29.51 11.39 23.66
CA GLU A 87 -28.09 11.47 23.98
C GLU A 87 -27.45 10.10 23.81
N ALA A 88 -26.22 10.02 23.32
CA ALA A 88 -25.54 8.74 23.12
C ALA A 88 -24.02 8.86 23.17
N SER A 89 -23.34 7.81 23.61
CA SER A 89 -21.90 7.65 23.42
C SER A 89 -21.61 6.83 22.17
N PHE A 90 -20.63 7.24 21.38
CA PHE A 90 -20.16 6.53 20.20
C PHE A 90 -18.78 5.92 20.47
N GLU A 91 -18.67 4.63 20.23
CA GLU A 91 -17.40 3.91 20.17
C GLU A 91 -17.50 2.97 18.98
N THR A 92 -16.70 3.20 17.94
CA THR A 92 -16.67 2.34 16.76
C THR A 92 -15.42 1.47 16.75
N SER A 93 -15.52 0.33 16.09
CA SER A 93 -14.38 -0.56 15.85
C SER A 93 -13.22 0.11 15.09
N ASP A 94 -13.51 1.20 14.39
CA ASP A 94 -12.56 2.02 13.62
C ASP A 94 -11.86 3.09 14.49
N GLY A 95 -12.01 3.02 15.81
CA GLY A 95 -11.36 3.93 16.75
C GLY A 95 -11.97 5.33 16.81
N VAL A 96 -13.21 5.49 16.33
CA VAL A 96 -13.98 6.73 16.54
C VAL A 96 -14.64 6.67 17.91
N THR A 97 -14.32 7.64 18.75
CA THR A 97 -14.87 7.80 20.09
C THR A 97 -15.58 9.14 20.18
N GLY A 98 -16.62 9.27 21.01
CA GLY A 98 -17.28 10.55 21.16
C GLY A 98 -18.60 10.51 21.91
N THR A 99 -19.15 11.70 22.13
CA THR A 99 -20.44 11.88 22.82
C THR A 99 -21.36 12.72 21.96
N CYS A 100 -22.59 12.26 21.84
CA CYS A 100 -23.70 13.01 21.32
C CYS A 100 -24.47 13.63 22.47
N ASN A 101 -24.42 14.96 22.53
CA ASN A 101 -25.02 15.79 23.55
C ASN A 101 -26.30 16.48 23.04
N ALA A 102 -27.03 17.06 23.98
CA ALA A 102 -28.32 17.70 23.76
C ALA A 102 -28.19 18.99 22.96
N SER A 103 -29.31 19.42 22.40
CA SER A 103 -29.41 20.71 21.71
C SER A 103 -28.89 21.83 22.63
N GLY A 104 -28.00 22.67 22.09
CA GLY A 104 -27.32 23.74 22.80
C GLY A 104 -25.93 23.38 23.34
N THR A 105 -25.54 22.11 23.30
CA THR A 105 -24.22 21.63 23.75
C THR A 105 -23.41 21.08 22.58
N ALA A 106 -22.08 21.26 22.62
CA ALA A 106 -21.20 20.71 21.60
C ALA A 106 -21.00 19.20 21.80
N SER A 107 -21.16 18.44 20.72
CA SER A 107 -20.90 17.01 20.61
C SER A 107 -19.56 16.82 19.90
N THR A 108 -18.62 16.13 20.54
CA THR A 108 -17.25 15.94 20.06
C THR A 108 -17.00 14.47 19.69
N PHE A 109 -16.39 14.27 18.53
CA PHE A 109 -16.01 12.95 18.00
C PHE A 109 -14.54 12.97 17.61
N THR A 110 -13.77 12.03 18.12
CA THR A 110 -12.33 11.91 17.91
C THR A 110 -11.99 10.58 17.28
N SER A 111 -10.97 10.56 16.43
CA SER A 111 -10.36 9.33 15.91
C SER A 111 -8.84 9.48 15.99
N ASP A 112 -8.18 8.46 16.52
CA ASP A 112 -6.72 8.31 16.49
C ASP A 112 -6.39 7.10 15.61
N VAL A 113 -5.65 7.35 14.53
CA VAL A 113 -5.17 6.32 13.62
C VAL A 113 -3.64 6.38 13.55
N ASP A 114 -2.99 5.47 14.27
CA ASP A 114 -1.52 5.38 14.34
C ASP A 114 -0.84 6.69 14.78
N GLY A 115 -1.43 7.40 15.76
CA GLY A 115 -0.91 8.66 16.30
C GLY A 115 -1.27 9.89 15.46
N LEU A 116 -2.09 9.73 14.43
CA LEU A 116 -2.71 10.82 13.70
C LEU A 116 -4.11 11.05 14.28
N THR A 117 -4.31 12.20 14.90
CA THR A 117 -5.59 12.53 15.56
C THR A 117 -6.46 13.40 14.69
N THR A 118 -7.77 13.14 14.60
CA THR A 118 -8.75 14.02 13.92
C THR A 118 -9.98 14.17 14.78
N GLN A 119 -10.55 15.38 14.81
CA GLN A 119 -11.77 15.68 15.57
C GLN A 119 -12.86 16.29 14.67
N ALA A 120 -14.11 15.90 14.92
CA ALA A 120 -15.30 16.60 14.45
C ALA A 120 -16.12 17.09 15.63
N VAL A 121 -16.61 18.32 15.54
CA VAL A 121 -17.52 18.93 16.52
C VAL A 121 -18.83 19.23 15.83
N ALA A 122 -19.92 18.65 16.35
CA ALA A 122 -21.28 18.96 15.95
C ALA A 122 -21.96 19.78 17.05
N THR A 123 -22.65 20.84 16.65
CA THR A 123 -23.50 21.64 17.55
C THR A 123 -24.85 21.80 16.89
N VAL A 124 -25.92 21.41 17.60
CA VAL A 124 -27.29 21.75 17.22
C VAL A 124 -27.74 22.84 18.18
N SER A 125 -27.93 24.06 17.70
CA SER A 125 -28.44 25.17 18.51
C SER A 125 -29.87 24.89 18.97
N ALA A 126 -30.26 25.44 20.12
CA ALA A 126 -31.66 25.46 20.56
C ALA A 126 -32.61 26.12 19.54
N ALA A 127 -32.08 26.96 18.65
CA ALA A 127 -32.83 27.56 17.52
C ALA A 127 -32.88 26.66 16.27
N GLY A 128 -32.39 25.42 16.34
CA GLY A 128 -32.39 24.44 15.25
C GLY A 128 -31.25 24.59 14.22
N ALA A 129 -30.34 25.55 14.41
CA ALA A 129 -29.18 25.71 13.53
C ALA A 129 -28.14 24.60 13.79
N VAL A 130 -27.69 23.92 12.74
CA VAL A 130 -26.68 22.87 12.83
C VAL A 130 -25.32 23.40 12.37
N THR A 131 -24.29 23.21 13.18
CA THR A 131 -22.90 23.52 12.83
C THR A 131 -22.08 22.24 12.94
N LEU A 132 -21.40 21.84 11.86
CA LEU A 132 -20.39 20.78 11.88
C LEU A 132 -19.05 21.37 11.49
N THR A 133 -18.06 21.16 12.34
CA THR A 133 -16.68 21.55 12.08
C THR A 133 -15.78 20.36 12.25
N THR A 134 -14.69 20.32 11.49
CA THR A 134 -13.63 19.33 11.65
C THR A 134 -12.33 20.07 11.86
N GLU A 135 -11.60 19.72 12.91
CA GLU A 135 -10.27 20.28 13.15
C GLU A 135 -9.24 19.55 12.28
N PRO A 136 -8.21 20.24 11.76
CA PRO A 136 -7.12 19.58 11.05
C PRO A 136 -6.44 18.54 11.94
N ALA A 137 -5.95 17.48 11.29
CA ALA A 137 -5.25 16.45 12.01
C ALA A 137 -3.87 16.94 12.51
N ILE A 138 -3.52 16.56 13.74
CA ILE A 138 -2.22 16.83 14.36
C ILE A 138 -1.36 15.57 14.27
#